data_AF-A0A2D5YNV5-F1
#
_entry.id   AF-A0A2D5YNV5-F1
#
_cell.length_a   1.000
_cell.length_b   1.000
_cell.length_c   1.000
_cell.angle_alpha   90.00
_cell.angle_beta   90.00
_cell.angle_gamma   90.00
#
_symmetry.space_group_name_H-M   'P 1'
#
loop_
_entity.id
_entity.type
_entity.pdbx_description
1 polymer ?
#
loop_
_entity_poly.entity_id
_entity_poly.type
_entity_poly.pdbx_seq_one_letter_code
_entity_poly.pdbx_strand_id
1 'polypeptide(L)'
;MNSIRLMLIFLFSLPSFASNFTLNEQIKVPHHPVLSNEDALGVDAVIIKGQWKVKDVRDRFQKASAIYKRECGIKIFLKSLKVVQWKYPGSGLFYDLNDYFKDRYFDGTQQFLEDLNMTSRPLAIFLDSFDEYMPKLATSFPKVSLATDSNALNTLWITNKVNKPSYLEKEPDSYSVLAHEIGHILLNESHVFGKKPNIMHHKLQMLNDDFTEEQCLKMKKNIKSFIKKH
;
A
#
# COMPACT_ATOMS: atom_id res chain seq x y z
N MET A 1 11.48 66.92 -9.16
CA MET A 1 11.38 65.62 -9.87
C MET A 1 12.34 64.65 -9.22
N ASN A 2 11.83 63.53 -8.70
CA ASN A 2 12.48 62.21 -8.57
C ASN A 2 11.76 61.40 -7.48
N SER A 3 10.66 60.73 -7.85
CA SER A 3 10.09 59.65 -7.04
C SER A 3 10.80 58.35 -7.41
N ILE A 4 11.63 57.85 -6.51
CA ILE A 4 12.20 56.50 -6.62
C ILE A 4 11.10 55.52 -6.20
N ARG A 5 10.51 54.83 -7.17
CA ARG A 5 9.64 53.67 -6.90
C ARG A 5 10.53 52.49 -6.54
N LEU A 6 10.51 52.09 -5.27
CA LEU A 6 11.08 50.84 -4.81
C LEU A 6 10.17 49.70 -5.30
N MET A 7 10.62 48.96 -6.32
CA MET A 7 9.91 47.79 -6.81
C MET A 7 10.39 46.57 -6.00
N LEU A 8 9.61 46.18 -5.00
CA LEU A 8 9.80 44.93 -4.25
C LEU A 8 9.45 43.75 -5.17
N ILE A 9 10.48 43.12 -5.74
CA ILE A 9 10.34 41.85 -6.45
C ILE A 9 10.25 40.76 -5.38
N PHE A 10 9.03 40.31 -5.07
CA PHE A 10 8.81 39.05 -4.38
C PHE A 10 9.12 37.92 -5.37
N LEU A 11 10.36 37.44 -5.35
CA LEU A 11 10.70 36.13 -5.90
C LEU A 11 10.01 35.08 -5.03
N PHE A 12 8.80 34.69 -5.41
CA PHE A 12 8.23 33.43 -4.97
C PHE A 12 9.10 32.31 -5.53
N SER A 13 10.13 31.92 -4.79
CA SER A 13 10.73 30.61 -4.98
C SER A 13 9.64 29.60 -4.65
N LEU A 14 8.91 29.14 -5.66
CA LEU A 14 8.18 27.89 -5.55
C LEU A 14 9.17 26.87 -4.98
N PRO A 15 8.86 26.19 -3.87
CA PRO A 15 9.71 25.11 -3.41
C PRO A 15 9.85 24.14 -4.57
N SER A 16 11.06 24.05 -5.14
CA SER A 16 11.36 23.02 -6.10
C SER A 16 11.36 21.74 -5.28
N PHE A 17 10.22 21.05 -5.21
CA PHE A 17 10.20 19.69 -4.70
C PHE A 17 11.17 18.92 -5.59
N ALA A 18 12.32 18.56 -5.03
CA ALA A 18 13.26 17.68 -5.70
C ALA A 18 12.53 16.34 -5.81
N SER A 19 11.86 16.10 -6.94
CA SER A 19 11.12 14.85 -7.11
C SER A 19 12.11 13.70 -6.96
N ASN A 20 11.95 12.88 -5.91
CA ASN A 20 12.84 11.77 -5.62
C ASN A 20 12.66 10.58 -6.60
N PHE A 21 11.87 10.79 -7.66
CA PHE A 21 11.62 9.85 -8.73
C PHE A 21 11.96 10.44 -10.11
N THR A 22 12.43 9.60 -11.03
CA THR A 22 12.94 10.06 -12.35
C THR A 22 12.27 9.42 -13.55
N LEU A 23 11.87 8.15 -13.42
CA LEU A 23 11.08 7.45 -14.42
C LEU A 23 9.67 7.34 -13.90
N ASN A 24 8.67 7.70 -14.69
CA ASN A 24 7.26 7.51 -14.37
C ASN A 24 6.59 6.91 -15.61
N GLU A 25 6.38 5.60 -15.59
CA GLU A 25 5.71 4.87 -16.66
C GLU A 25 4.31 4.47 -16.19
N GLN A 26 3.28 4.91 -16.92
CA GLN A 26 1.91 4.47 -16.68
C GLN A 26 1.65 3.18 -17.47
N ILE A 27 1.48 2.07 -16.76
CA ILE A 27 1.15 0.79 -17.38
C ILE A 27 -0.33 0.78 -17.75
N LYS A 28 -0.63 0.32 -18.97
CA LYS A 28 -2.01 0.08 -19.40
C LYS A 28 -2.58 -1.09 -18.58
N VAL A 29 -3.66 -0.81 -17.85
CA VAL A 29 -4.42 -1.80 -17.10
C VAL A 29 -5.75 -2.02 -17.83
N PRO A 30 -6.22 -3.27 -17.99
CA PRO A 30 -7.54 -3.52 -18.57
C PRO A 30 -8.62 -2.74 -17.82
N HIS A 31 -9.52 -2.11 -18.56
CA HIS A 31 -10.65 -1.43 -17.93
C HIS A 31 -11.58 -2.47 -17.33
N HIS A 32 -11.87 -2.32 -16.03
CA HIS A 32 -12.85 -3.13 -15.33
C HIS A 32 -14.07 -2.25 -15.04
N PRO A 33 -15.18 -2.39 -15.78
CA PRO A 33 -16.39 -1.67 -15.45
C PRO A 33 -16.87 -2.12 -14.06
N VAL A 34 -17.14 -1.15 -13.21
CA VAL A 34 -17.73 -1.34 -11.88
C VAL A 34 -19.18 -0.91 -11.98
N LEU A 35 -20.10 -1.83 -11.69
CA LEU A 35 -21.51 -1.48 -11.60
C LEU A 35 -21.77 -0.75 -10.28
N SER A 36 -22.73 0.18 -10.27
CA SER A 36 -23.02 1.03 -9.11
C SER A 36 -23.45 0.28 -7.84
N ASN A 37 -23.84 -0.98 -7.97
CA ASN A 37 -24.29 -1.86 -6.89
C ASN A 37 -23.26 -2.94 -6.50
N GLU A 38 -22.09 -3.01 -7.16
CA GLU A 38 -21.05 -3.98 -6.82
C GLU A 38 -20.23 -3.52 -5.60
N ASP A 39 -20.00 -4.42 -4.64
CA ASP A 39 -18.98 -4.22 -3.61
C ASP A 39 -17.59 -4.40 -4.24
N ALA A 40 -17.05 -3.32 -4.82
CA ALA A 40 -15.81 -3.36 -5.58
C ALA A 40 -14.76 -2.36 -5.06
N LEU A 41 -13.49 -2.76 -5.06
CA LEU A 41 -12.35 -1.91 -4.75
C LEU A 41 -11.38 -1.92 -5.93
N GLY A 42 -11.27 -0.76 -6.59
CA GLY A 42 -10.23 -0.49 -7.58
C GLY A 42 -8.96 0.00 -6.87
N VAL A 43 -7.85 -0.69 -7.07
CA VAL A 43 -6.58 -0.40 -6.40
C VAL A 43 -5.64 0.33 -7.35
N ASP A 44 -5.26 1.54 -6.98
CA ASP A 44 -4.16 2.27 -7.61
C ASP A 44 -2.84 1.77 -6.99
N ALA A 45 -1.92 1.28 -7.82
CA ALA A 45 -0.68 0.65 -7.39
C ALA A 45 0.57 1.27 -8.02
N VAL A 46 1.69 1.17 -7.31
CA VAL A 46 3.02 1.64 -7.76
C VAL A 46 4.03 0.52 -7.63
N ILE A 47 4.85 0.31 -8.66
CA ILE A 47 6.08 -0.49 -8.61
C ILE A 47 7.26 0.48 -8.52
N ILE A 48 8.08 0.33 -7.49
CA ILE A 48 9.42 0.90 -7.50
C ILE A 48 10.30 -0.02 -8.35
N LYS A 49 10.93 0.54 -9.38
CA LYS A 49 11.77 -0.18 -10.33
C LYS A 49 12.86 -0.95 -9.59
N GLY A 50 12.96 -2.24 -9.89
CA GLY A 50 13.81 -3.20 -9.22
C GLY A 50 13.60 -4.58 -9.82
N GLN A 51 13.44 -5.60 -8.99
CA GLN A 51 13.19 -6.98 -9.39
C GLN A 51 11.72 -7.27 -9.70
N TRP A 52 10.78 -6.46 -9.21
CA TRP A 52 9.36 -6.61 -9.51
C TRP A 52 9.04 -6.46 -11.00
N LYS A 53 8.34 -7.44 -11.56
CA LYS A 53 7.76 -7.35 -12.91
C LYS A 53 6.27 -7.03 -12.81
N VAL A 54 5.76 -6.34 -13.84
CA VAL A 54 4.32 -6.07 -14.00
C VAL A 54 3.48 -7.35 -13.92
N LYS A 55 3.99 -8.47 -14.47
CA LYS A 55 3.33 -9.77 -14.41
C LYS A 55 3.16 -10.24 -12.96
N ASP A 56 4.19 -10.12 -12.13
CA ASP A 56 4.16 -10.58 -10.73
C ASP A 56 3.09 -9.82 -9.94
N VAL A 57 2.97 -8.51 -10.16
CA VAL A 57 1.92 -7.69 -9.57
C VAL A 57 0.54 -8.14 -10.05
N ARG A 58 0.36 -8.34 -11.36
CA ARG A 58 -0.92 -8.82 -11.92
C ARG A 58 -1.33 -10.18 -11.35
N ASP A 59 -0.40 -11.12 -11.26
CA ASP A 59 -0.66 -12.46 -10.72
C ASP A 59 -1.08 -12.38 -9.25
N ARG A 60 -0.45 -11.51 -8.45
CA ARG A 60 -0.86 -11.26 -7.05
C ARG A 60 -2.27 -10.68 -6.97
N PHE A 61 -2.60 -9.70 -7.81
CA PHE A 61 -3.96 -9.15 -7.86
C PHE A 61 -4.99 -10.18 -8.29
N GLN A 62 -4.68 -11.05 -9.25
CA GLN A 62 -5.57 -12.12 -9.68
C GLN A 62 -5.83 -13.11 -8.53
N LYS A 63 -4.79 -13.51 -7.80
CA LYS A 63 -4.92 -14.39 -6.63
C LYS A 63 -5.78 -13.75 -5.54
N ALA A 64 -5.48 -12.50 -5.17
CA ALA A 64 -6.26 -11.78 -4.17
C ALA A 64 -7.73 -11.60 -4.60
N SER A 65 -7.97 -11.22 -5.86
CA SER A 65 -9.31 -11.06 -6.42
C SER A 65 -10.13 -12.34 -6.33
N ALA A 66 -9.52 -13.49 -6.62
CA ALA A 66 -10.19 -14.79 -6.52
C ALA A 66 -10.65 -15.09 -5.09
N ILE A 67 -9.80 -14.83 -4.09
CA ILE A 67 -10.11 -15.03 -2.67
C ILE A 67 -11.29 -14.13 -2.26
N TYR A 68 -11.17 -12.82 -2.47
CA TYR A 68 -12.23 -11.87 -2.08
C TYR A 68 -13.57 -12.14 -2.76
N LYS A 69 -13.55 -12.53 -4.04
CA LYS A 69 -14.76 -12.88 -4.77
C LYS A 69 -15.41 -14.14 -4.22
N ARG A 70 -14.61 -15.18 -3.95
CA ARG A 70 -15.09 -16.47 -3.44
C ARG A 70 -15.63 -16.34 -2.01
N GLU A 71 -14.85 -15.74 -1.12
CA GLU A 71 -15.15 -15.68 0.32
C GLU A 71 -16.22 -14.64 0.64
N CYS A 72 -16.11 -13.45 0.05
CA CYS A 72 -16.93 -12.32 0.44
C CYS A 72 -17.82 -11.80 -0.68
N GLY A 73 -17.69 -12.26 -1.93
CA GLY A 73 -18.37 -11.63 -3.07
C GLY A 73 -17.90 -10.20 -3.32
N ILE A 74 -16.68 -9.86 -2.91
CA ILE A 74 -16.07 -8.55 -3.11
C ILE A 74 -15.19 -8.59 -4.36
N LYS A 75 -15.30 -7.59 -5.22
CA LYS A 75 -14.48 -7.48 -6.44
C LYS A 75 -13.28 -6.58 -6.19
N ILE A 76 -12.11 -7.18 -5.99
CA ILE A 76 -10.84 -6.45 -5.96
C ILE A 76 -10.22 -6.48 -7.35
N PHE A 77 -9.76 -5.34 -7.86
CA PHE A 77 -9.07 -5.27 -9.15
C PHE A 77 -7.99 -4.20 -9.16
N LEU A 78 -6.97 -4.41 -9.99
CA LEU A 78 -5.97 -3.39 -10.28
C LEU A 78 -6.63 -2.31 -11.16
N LYS A 79 -6.70 -1.08 -10.67
CA LYS A 79 -7.31 0.07 -11.37
C LYS A 79 -6.27 0.81 -12.19
N SER A 80 -5.11 1.09 -11.59
CA SER A 80 -3.98 1.69 -12.26
C SER A 80 -2.68 1.12 -11.72
N LEU A 81 -1.65 1.12 -12.56
CA LEU A 81 -0.31 0.68 -12.20
C LEU A 81 0.72 1.64 -12.78
N LYS A 82 1.52 2.24 -11.91
CA LYS A 82 2.66 3.07 -12.30
C LYS A 82 3.97 2.37 -11.96
N VAL A 83 4.98 2.58 -12.77
CA VAL A 83 6.36 2.18 -12.46
C VAL A 83 7.16 3.45 -12.24
N VAL A 84 7.79 3.55 -11.08
CA VAL A 84 8.62 4.69 -10.70
C VAL A 84 10.06 4.26 -10.48
N GLN A 85 11.03 5.10 -10.86
CA GLN A 85 12.43 4.89 -10.49
C GLN A 85 12.81 5.80 -9.34
N TRP A 86 13.17 5.20 -8.20
CA TRP A 86 13.67 5.92 -7.03
C TRP A 86 15.12 6.39 -7.28
N LYS A 87 15.42 7.64 -6.92
CA LYS A 87 16.75 8.25 -7.12
C LYS A 87 17.82 7.72 -6.17
N TYR A 88 17.43 7.18 -5.02
CA TYR A 88 18.36 6.63 -4.05
C TYR A 88 18.60 5.12 -4.31
N PRO A 89 19.83 4.62 -4.11
CA PRO A 89 20.19 3.24 -4.42
C PRO A 89 19.51 2.23 -3.48
N GLY A 90 18.29 1.81 -3.87
CA GLY A 90 17.82 0.41 -3.99
C GLY A 90 17.70 -0.52 -2.78
N SER A 91 18.50 -0.39 -1.73
CA SER A 91 18.38 -1.22 -0.52
C SER A 91 17.78 -0.41 0.62
N GLY A 92 16.56 -0.79 0.99
CA GLY A 92 15.88 -0.29 2.18
C GLY A 92 15.26 1.10 2.00
N LEU A 93 13.99 1.16 1.56
CA LEU A 93 13.20 2.34 1.90
C LEU A 93 13.07 2.31 3.43
N PHE A 94 13.94 3.01 4.14
CA PHE A 94 13.96 2.96 5.60
C PHE A 94 12.63 3.51 6.14
N TYR A 95 11.80 2.61 6.67
CA TYR A 95 10.64 2.98 7.47
C TYR A 95 11.14 3.09 8.90
N ASP A 96 11.46 4.30 9.34
CA ASP A 96 11.63 4.51 10.76
C ASP A 96 10.25 4.54 11.43
N LEU A 97 9.76 3.35 11.77
CA LEU A 97 8.49 3.18 12.48
C LEU A 97 8.64 3.42 13.98
N ASN A 98 9.83 3.75 14.47
CA ASN A 98 10.15 3.71 15.90
C ASN A 98 10.97 4.92 16.34
N ASP A 99 10.33 6.06 16.58
CA ASP A 99 10.91 7.03 17.51
C ASP A 99 10.69 6.50 18.94
N TYR A 100 11.67 5.73 19.43
CA TYR A 100 11.71 5.18 20.79
C TYR A 100 11.57 6.25 21.88
N PHE A 101 11.74 7.54 21.54
CA PHE A 101 11.70 8.67 22.46
C PHE A 101 10.45 9.55 22.32
N LYS A 102 9.58 9.35 21.32
CA LYS A 102 8.45 10.28 21.06
C LYS A 102 7.07 9.66 20.82
N ASP A 103 6.88 8.34 20.90
CA ASP A 103 5.62 7.68 20.52
C ASP A 103 5.11 8.16 19.13
N ARG A 104 6.02 8.50 18.21
CA ARG A 104 5.68 9.04 16.90
C ARG A 104 6.48 8.36 15.80
N TYR A 105 5.77 7.97 14.75
CA TYR A 105 6.32 7.36 13.55
C TYR A 105 7.07 8.43 12.74
N PHE A 106 8.27 8.13 12.27
CA PHE A 106 9.02 9.03 11.41
C PHE A 106 8.39 9.09 10.01
N ASP A 107 8.51 10.26 9.40
CA ASP A 107 7.82 10.62 8.17
C ASP A 107 8.55 10.20 6.87
N GLY A 108 9.35 9.13 6.92
CA GLY A 108 9.98 8.59 5.70
C GLY A 108 8.93 8.07 4.71
N THR A 109 7.85 7.50 5.26
CA THR A 109 6.71 7.01 4.50
C THR A 109 5.95 8.16 3.85
N GLN A 110 5.58 9.23 4.57
CA GLN A 110 4.79 10.29 3.95
C GLN A 110 5.64 11.20 3.06
N GLN A 111 6.91 11.48 3.35
CA GLN A 111 7.79 12.16 2.37
C GLN A 111 7.85 11.36 1.06
N PHE A 112 8.00 10.03 1.12
CA PHE A 112 7.94 9.18 -0.06
C PHE A 112 6.59 9.32 -0.81
N LEU A 113 5.48 9.35 -0.08
CA LEU A 113 4.14 9.47 -0.68
C LEU A 113 3.89 10.85 -1.29
N GLU A 114 4.46 11.90 -0.71
CA GLU A 114 4.46 13.27 -1.25
C GLU A 114 5.32 13.34 -2.52
N ASP A 115 6.51 12.72 -2.51
CA ASP A 115 7.44 12.71 -3.63
C ASP A 115 6.92 11.96 -4.86
N LEU A 116 6.02 10.98 -4.66
CA LEU A 116 5.36 10.26 -5.75
C LEU A 116 4.52 11.18 -6.66
N ASN A 117 4.20 12.40 -6.21
CA ASN A 117 3.49 13.44 -6.97
C ASN A 117 2.24 12.90 -7.69
N MET A 118 1.43 12.11 -6.97
CA MET A 118 0.19 11.53 -7.47
C MET A 118 -1.02 12.31 -6.93
N THR A 119 -2.00 12.57 -7.80
CA THR A 119 -3.27 13.23 -7.43
C THR A 119 -4.14 12.39 -6.50
N SER A 120 -3.91 11.07 -6.49
CA SER A 120 -4.49 10.12 -5.54
C SER A 120 -3.40 9.21 -5.00
N ARG A 121 -3.41 8.98 -3.69
CA ARG A 121 -2.52 8.06 -2.99
C ARG A 121 -2.69 6.63 -3.53
N PRO A 122 -1.61 5.93 -3.91
CA PRO A 122 -1.71 4.51 -4.23
C PRO A 122 -2.01 3.72 -2.95
N LEU A 123 -2.91 2.76 -3.05
CA LEU A 123 -3.19 1.85 -1.94
C LEU A 123 -2.07 0.81 -1.83
N ALA A 124 -1.49 0.35 -2.94
CA ALA A 124 -0.48 -0.71 -2.94
C ALA A 124 0.85 -0.26 -3.54
N ILE A 125 1.96 -0.51 -2.83
CA ILE A 125 3.30 -0.15 -3.27
C ILE A 125 4.21 -1.38 -3.25
N PHE A 126 4.81 -1.69 -4.38
CA PHE A 126 5.69 -2.84 -4.58
C PHE A 126 7.13 -2.36 -4.62
N LEU A 127 7.97 -2.91 -3.73
CA LEU A 127 9.38 -2.54 -3.59
C LEU A 127 10.24 -3.79 -3.39
N ASP A 128 11.53 -3.71 -3.67
CA ASP A 128 12.38 -4.90 -3.55
C ASP A 128 12.68 -5.29 -2.10
N SER A 129 12.79 -4.33 -1.17
CA SER A 129 13.05 -4.60 0.25
C SER A 129 12.72 -3.43 1.15
N PHE A 130 12.08 -3.67 2.28
CA PHE A 130 11.84 -2.67 3.34
C PHE A 130 13.14 -2.12 3.91
N ASP A 131 14.05 -3.01 4.33
CA ASP A 131 15.38 -2.73 4.86
C ASP A 131 16.15 -4.06 4.88
N GLU A 132 17.47 -4.04 4.93
CA GLU A 132 18.31 -5.21 5.15
C GLU A 132 17.98 -5.91 6.48
N TYR A 133 17.52 -5.16 7.48
CA TYR A 133 17.24 -5.69 8.81
C TYR A 133 15.77 -6.01 9.08
N MET A 134 14.86 -5.74 8.13
CA MET A 134 13.42 -5.95 8.30
C MET A 134 12.94 -7.24 7.60
N PRO A 135 12.70 -8.33 8.34
CA PRO A 135 12.37 -9.62 7.75
C PRO A 135 10.85 -9.80 7.60
N LYS A 136 10.21 -8.98 6.76
CA LYS A 136 8.77 -9.09 6.47
C LYS A 136 8.53 -9.12 4.96
N LEU A 137 7.51 -9.86 4.52
CA LEU A 137 7.05 -9.90 3.13
C LEU A 137 6.13 -8.74 2.76
N ALA A 138 5.44 -8.17 3.75
CA ALA A 138 4.54 -7.07 3.56
C ALA A 138 4.26 -6.33 4.88
N THR A 139 3.67 -5.15 4.76
CA THR A 139 3.10 -4.39 5.88
C THR A 139 2.03 -3.44 5.36
N SER A 140 1.08 -3.10 6.22
CA SER A 140 0.04 -2.12 5.92
C SER A 140 -0.18 -1.18 7.10
N PHE A 141 -0.71 0.00 6.78
CA PHE A 141 -0.96 1.06 7.75
C PHE A 141 -2.46 1.34 7.85
N PRO A 142 -3.25 0.49 8.53
CA PRO A 142 -4.65 0.77 8.77
C PRO A 142 -4.80 1.94 9.76
N LYS A 143 -5.97 2.60 9.77
CA LYS A 143 -6.24 3.79 10.60
C LYS A 143 -6.08 3.58 12.08
N VAL A 144 -6.35 2.36 12.55
CA VAL A 144 -6.16 2.00 13.96
C VAL A 144 -4.69 1.96 14.40
N SER A 145 -3.76 1.92 13.46
CA SER A 145 -2.35 1.67 13.75
C SER A 145 -1.46 2.92 13.75
N LEU A 146 -1.93 4.04 13.21
CA LEU A 146 -1.18 5.31 13.16
C LEU A 146 -2.05 6.49 13.62
N ALA A 147 -1.43 7.65 13.81
CA ALA A 147 -2.13 8.91 14.04
C ALA A 147 -3.15 9.18 12.90
N THR A 148 -4.35 9.64 13.25
CA THR A 148 -5.49 9.76 12.31
C THR A 148 -5.28 10.76 11.18
N ASP A 149 -4.33 11.67 11.34
CA ASP A 149 -3.89 12.69 10.39
C ASP A 149 -2.70 12.23 9.53
N SER A 150 -2.16 11.04 9.77
CA SER A 150 -1.05 10.52 8.97
C SER A 150 -1.50 10.31 7.53
N ASN A 151 -0.75 10.94 6.63
CA ASN A 151 -0.89 10.70 5.21
C ASN A 151 -0.74 9.20 4.93
N ALA A 152 0.21 8.48 5.54
CA ALA A 152 0.51 7.05 5.29
C ALA A 152 -0.64 6.04 5.50
N LEU A 153 -1.76 6.45 6.11
CA LEU A 153 -2.92 5.59 6.31
C LEU A 153 -3.44 4.99 5.00
N ASN A 154 -4.03 3.79 5.11
CA ASN A 154 -4.60 3.06 3.98
C ASN A 154 -3.61 2.79 2.85
N THR A 155 -2.35 2.55 3.20
CA THR A 155 -1.30 2.14 2.25
C THR A 155 -0.74 0.81 2.71
N LEU A 156 -0.62 -0.12 1.77
CA LEU A 156 0.08 -1.38 1.94
C LEU A 156 1.32 -1.43 1.07
N TRP A 157 2.29 -2.17 1.55
CA TRP A 157 3.60 -2.27 0.97
C TRP A 157 4.00 -3.73 0.88
N ILE A 158 4.45 -4.16 -0.29
CA ILE A 158 4.78 -5.55 -0.60
C ILE A 158 6.22 -5.64 -1.07
N THR A 159 6.96 -6.60 -0.50
CA THR A 159 8.34 -6.90 -0.89
C THR A 159 8.52 -8.32 -1.40
N ASN A 160 9.52 -8.53 -2.26
CA ASN A 160 9.94 -9.85 -2.73
C ASN A 160 11.23 -10.33 -2.04
N LYS A 161 12.02 -9.45 -1.41
CA LYS A 161 13.19 -9.83 -0.61
C LYS A 161 12.80 -10.00 0.86
N VAL A 162 13.14 -11.16 1.41
CA VAL A 162 13.05 -11.45 2.84
C VAL A 162 14.35 -12.06 3.32
N ASN A 163 14.85 -11.57 4.45
CA ASN A 163 16.16 -11.98 4.96
C ASN A 163 16.07 -13.04 6.08
N LYS A 164 14.89 -13.64 6.33
CA LYS A 164 14.71 -14.72 7.32
C LYS A 164 14.12 -16.00 6.73
N PRO A 165 14.75 -17.17 6.99
CA PRO A 165 14.27 -18.48 6.51
C PRO A 165 12.82 -18.84 6.86
N SER A 166 12.32 -18.42 8.04
CA SER A 166 10.93 -18.69 8.45
C SER A 166 9.87 -18.04 7.55
N TYR A 167 10.27 -17.07 6.72
CA TYR A 167 9.43 -16.44 5.70
C TYR A 167 9.85 -16.82 4.27
N LEU A 168 10.92 -17.63 4.12
CA LEU A 168 11.31 -18.23 2.84
C LEU A 168 10.47 -19.49 2.54
N GLU A 169 9.61 -19.91 3.46
CA GLU A 169 8.54 -20.84 3.16
C GLU A 169 7.63 -20.19 2.12
N LYS A 170 7.55 -20.81 0.92
CA LYS A 170 6.72 -20.35 -0.18
C LYS A 170 5.33 -20.00 0.38
N GLU A 171 4.88 -18.77 0.15
CA GLU A 171 3.50 -18.32 0.37
C GLU A 171 2.57 -19.49 0.05
N PRO A 172 1.85 -20.09 1.03
CA PRO A 172 1.06 -21.28 0.78
C PRO A 172 0.21 -21.10 -0.47
N ASP A 173 0.10 -22.15 -1.29
CA ASP A 173 -0.51 -21.99 -2.62
C ASP A 173 -1.93 -21.41 -2.55
N SER A 174 -2.66 -21.64 -1.44
CA SER A 174 -3.96 -21.02 -1.15
C SER A 174 -3.86 -19.56 -0.64
N TYR A 175 -2.93 -19.26 0.27
CA TYR A 175 -2.80 -17.95 0.93
C TYR A 175 -2.35 -16.82 -0.01
N SER A 176 -2.86 -15.60 0.18
CA SER A 176 -2.35 -14.42 -0.52
C SER A 176 -1.89 -13.31 0.42
N VAL A 177 -0.59 -12.98 0.39
CA VAL A 177 -0.03 -11.84 1.14
C VAL A 177 -0.72 -10.53 0.76
N LEU A 178 -0.97 -10.32 -0.54
CA LEU A 178 -1.68 -9.12 -0.99
C LEU A 178 -3.11 -9.07 -0.43
N ALA A 179 -3.81 -10.21 -0.38
CA ALA A 179 -5.15 -10.24 0.18
C ALA A 179 -5.14 -10.00 1.70
N HIS A 180 -4.15 -10.52 2.42
CA HIS A 180 -3.95 -10.24 3.84
C HIS A 180 -3.82 -8.74 4.10
N GLU A 181 -2.95 -8.05 3.36
CA GLU A 181 -2.72 -6.62 3.57
C GLU A 181 -3.92 -5.75 3.17
N ILE A 182 -4.64 -6.11 2.10
CA ILE A 182 -5.91 -5.45 1.77
C ILE A 182 -6.92 -5.68 2.90
N GLY A 183 -6.88 -6.85 3.55
CA GLY A 183 -7.71 -7.20 4.70
C GLY A 183 -7.48 -6.26 5.87
N HIS A 184 -6.23 -5.96 6.23
CA HIS A 184 -5.91 -4.98 7.26
C HIS A 184 -6.56 -3.62 6.99
N ILE A 185 -6.47 -3.13 5.74
CA ILE A 185 -7.05 -1.84 5.36
C ILE A 185 -8.58 -1.88 5.41
N LEU A 186 -9.21 -2.91 4.84
CA LEU A 186 -10.67 -3.00 4.74
C LEU A 186 -11.33 -3.34 6.07
N LEU A 187 -10.69 -4.12 6.94
CA LEU A 187 -11.18 -4.40 8.29
C LEU A 187 -10.84 -3.26 9.26
N ASN A 188 -9.83 -2.46 8.92
CA ASN A 188 -9.22 -1.47 9.80
C ASN A 188 -8.78 -2.12 11.12
N GLU A 189 -8.03 -3.22 11.01
CA GLU A 189 -7.59 -4.07 12.11
C GLU A 189 -6.15 -4.55 11.88
N SER A 190 -5.46 -4.92 12.96
CA SER A 190 -4.18 -5.63 12.88
C SER A 190 -4.45 -7.12 12.63
N HIS A 191 -4.16 -8.02 13.56
CA HIS A 191 -4.34 -9.45 13.35
C HIS A 191 -5.47 -10.03 14.19
N VAL A 192 -6.04 -11.12 13.69
CA VAL A 192 -6.94 -11.96 14.48
C VAL A 192 -6.13 -12.93 15.33
N PHE A 193 -6.56 -13.07 16.58
CA PHE A 193 -6.05 -14.05 17.53
C PHE A 193 -7.09 -15.15 17.72
N GLY A 194 -6.66 -16.41 17.67
CA GLY A 194 -7.58 -17.52 17.87
C GLY A 194 -6.97 -18.89 17.64
N LYS A 195 -7.85 -19.90 17.62
CA LYS A 195 -7.50 -21.30 17.31
C LYS A 195 -7.88 -21.71 15.89
N LYS A 196 -8.66 -20.90 15.17
CA LYS A 196 -9.11 -21.21 13.82
C LYS A 196 -8.15 -20.58 12.80
N PRO A 197 -7.78 -21.31 11.74
CA PRO A 197 -7.11 -20.71 10.59
C PRO A 197 -7.92 -19.55 10.02
N ASN A 198 -7.22 -18.52 9.58
CA ASN A 198 -7.83 -17.33 9.00
C ASN A 198 -6.78 -16.60 8.18
N ILE A 199 -7.20 -15.94 7.11
CA ILE A 199 -6.28 -15.14 6.31
C ILE A 199 -5.65 -14.01 7.13
N MET A 200 -6.34 -13.44 8.13
CA MET A 200 -5.83 -12.36 9.00
C MET A 200 -5.15 -12.88 10.29
N HIS A 201 -4.80 -14.16 10.37
CA HIS A 201 -4.26 -14.74 11.60
C HIS A 201 -2.82 -14.25 11.91
N HIS A 202 -2.50 -14.02 13.18
CA HIS A 202 -1.15 -13.53 13.59
C HIS A 202 0.00 -14.57 13.47
N LYS A 203 -0.33 -15.86 13.44
CA LYS A 203 0.63 -16.97 13.28
C LYS A 203 0.68 -17.46 11.83
N LEU A 204 1.88 -17.53 11.26
CA LEU A 204 2.14 -18.00 9.90
C LEU A 204 1.50 -19.37 9.60
N GLN A 205 1.69 -20.35 10.48
CA GLN A 205 1.16 -21.71 10.30
C GLN A 205 -0.38 -21.81 10.32
N MET A 206 -1.06 -20.73 10.70
CA MET A 206 -2.53 -20.65 10.77
C MET A 206 -3.10 -19.75 9.66
N LEU A 207 -2.25 -19.24 8.77
CA LEU A 207 -2.68 -18.47 7.61
C LEU A 207 -3.29 -19.42 6.57
N ASN A 208 -4.46 -19.05 6.07
CA ASN A 208 -5.12 -19.67 4.93
C ASN A 208 -5.79 -18.58 4.08
N ASP A 209 -6.70 -18.95 3.19
CA ASP A 209 -7.42 -18.05 2.28
C ASP A 209 -8.87 -17.78 2.70
N ASP A 210 -9.22 -18.06 3.96
CA ASP A 210 -10.60 -17.91 4.45
C ASP A 210 -10.80 -16.59 5.21
N PHE A 211 -11.93 -15.96 4.97
CA PHE A 211 -12.48 -14.90 5.81
C PHE A 211 -13.68 -15.41 6.60
N THR A 212 -13.93 -14.87 7.79
CA THR A 212 -15.20 -15.11 8.49
C THR A 212 -16.32 -14.29 7.86
N GLU A 213 -17.56 -14.72 8.05
CA GLU A 213 -18.74 -13.97 7.60
C GLU A 213 -18.77 -12.55 8.19
N GLU A 214 -18.41 -12.40 9.47
CA GLU A 214 -18.30 -11.09 10.13
C GLU A 214 -17.25 -10.19 9.45
N GLN A 215 -16.07 -10.74 9.12
CA GLN A 215 -15.04 -10.02 8.39
C GLN A 215 -15.56 -9.57 7.02
N CYS A 216 -16.23 -10.45 6.27
CA CYS A 216 -16.80 -10.10 4.97
C CYS A 216 -17.84 -8.97 5.07
N LEU A 217 -18.75 -9.03 6.04
CA LEU A 217 -19.76 -7.98 6.27
C LEU A 217 -19.10 -6.63 6.61
N LYS A 218 -18.08 -6.65 7.48
CA LYS A 218 -17.34 -5.44 7.86
C LYS A 218 -16.60 -4.83 6.66
N MET A 219 -15.93 -5.66 5.86
CA MET A 219 -15.23 -5.19 4.65
C MET A 219 -16.19 -4.56 3.64
N LYS A 220 -17.33 -5.19 3.35
CA LYS A 220 -18.36 -4.61 2.46
C LYS A 220 -18.84 -3.24 2.93
N LYS A 221 -19.08 -3.09 4.25
CA LYS A 221 -19.45 -1.80 4.84
C LYS A 221 -18.36 -0.75 4.66
N ASN A 222 -17.10 -1.14 4.86
CA ASN A 222 -15.96 -0.24 4.81
C ASN A 222 -15.57 0.15 3.37
N ILE A 223 -15.74 -0.71 2.37
CA ILE A 223 -15.54 -0.38 0.94
C ILE A 223 -16.37 0.83 0.54
N LYS A 224 -17.65 0.86 0.93
CA LYS A 224 -18.56 1.98 0.63
C LYS A 224 -18.10 3.30 1.28
N SER A 225 -17.37 3.22 2.38
CA SER A 225 -16.80 4.37 3.08
C SER A 225 -15.45 4.80 2.50
N PHE A 226 -14.69 3.86 1.95
CA PHE A 226 -13.41 4.08 1.29
C PHE A 226 -13.58 4.84 -0.04
N ILE A 227 -14.58 4.46 -0.84
CA ILE A 227 -14.90 5.08 -2.14
C ILE A 227 -15.42 6.52 -2.01
N LYS A 228 -15.99 6.91 -0.86
CA LYS A 228 -16.55 8.26 -0.66
C LYS A 228 -15.50 9.30 -0.24
N LYS A 229 -14.29 8.89 0.13
CA LYS A 229 -13.25 9.78 0.67
C LYS A 229 -12.03 9.95 -0.24
N HIS A 230 -12.00 9.22 -1.34
CA HIS A 230 -10.93 9.20 -2.35
C HIS A 230 -11.54 9.26 -3.75
#